data_AF-A0A2T5GJI7-F1
#
_entry.id   AF-A0A2T5GJI7-F1
#
_cell.length_a   1.000
_cell.length_b   1.000
_cell.length_c   1.000
_cell.angle_alpha   90.00
_cell.angle_beta   90.00
_cell.angle_gamma   90.00
#
_symmetry.space_group_name_H-M   'P 1'
#
loop_
_entity.id
_entity.type
_entity.pdbx_description
1 polymer ?
#
loop_
_entity_poly.entity_id
_entity_poly.type
_entity_poly.pdbx_seq_one_letter_code
_entity_poly.pdbx_strand_id
1 'polypeptide(L)'
;MQSYPIGMILPVPGSGRLVLFEAYPTRDVIHREIWGREVFLFDAGNRPVWQIAPEPGATDDMHRKFDATRPATDTFSAISNIEGRFYASRIGGDTFVIDMTTGAASYSGWART
;
A
#
# COMPACT_ATOMS: atom_id res chain seq x y z
N MET A 1 -8.64 5.65 -21.24
CA MET A 1 -7.53 5.40 -20.29
C MET A 1 -7.94 6.04 -18.98
N GLN A 2 -8.12 5.24 -17.93
CA GLN A 2 -8.51 5.75 -16.62
C GLN A 2 -7.23 6.18 -15.88
N SER A 3 -7.21 7.41 -15.39
CA SER A 3 -6.07 7.98 -14.65
C SER A 3 -6.40 8.04 -13.17
N TYR A 4 -5.52 7.48 -12.33
CA TYR A 4 -5.63 7.50 -10.87
C TYR A 4 -4.78 8.66 -10.30
N PRO A 5 -5.28 9.48 -9.37
CA PRO A 5 -4.46 10.50 -8.72
C PRO A 5 -3.32 9.86 -7.92
N ILE A 6 -2.18 10.53 -7.88
CA ILE A 6 -1.04 10.09 -7.07
C ILE A 6 -1.15 10.75 -5.70
N GLY A 7 -1.29 9.92 -4.66
CA GLY A 7 -1.28 10.39 -3.27
C GLY A 7 0.14 10.57 -2.73
N MET A 8 1.06 9.65 -3.07
CA MET A 8 2.45 9.73 -2.60
C MET A 8 3.44 9.10 -3.58
N ILE A 9 4.65 9.65 -3.61
CA ILE A 9 5.81 9.08 -4.33
C ILE A 9 6.97 8.96 -3.36
N LEU A 10 7.62 7.79 -3.35
CA LEU A 10 8.80 7.52 -2.53
C LEU A 10 9.93 6.96 -3.42
N PRO A 11 11.08 7.63 -3.52
CA PRO A 11 12.23 7.09 -4.27
C PRO A 11 12.74 5.77 -3.68
N VAL A 12 13.12 4.84 -4.56
CA VAL A 12 13.74 3.56 -4.23
C VAL A 12 15.12 3.50 -4.89
N PRO A 13 16.21 3.82 -4.16
CA PRO A 13 17.55 3.85 -4.72
C PRO A 13 17.90 2.59 -5.51
N GLY A 14 18.37 2.76 -6.75
CA GLY A 14 18.74 1.66 -7.64
C GLY A 14 17.58 0.90 -8.29
N SER A 15 16.33 1.14 -7.91
CA SER A 15 15.15 0.43 -8.48
C SER A 15 14.15 1.34 -9.19
N GLY A 16 13.95 2.56 -8.69
CA GLY A 16 12.98 3.50 -9.26
C GLY A 16 12.21 4.25 -8.18
N ARG A 17 10.88 4.13 -8.16
CA ARG A 17 10.02 4.80 -7.17
C ARG A 17 8.78 3.97 -6.84
N LEU A 18 8.41 3.97 -5.56
CA LEU A 18 7.10 3.54 -5.12
C LEU A 18 6.10 4.68 -5.32
N VAL A 19 4.93 4.33 -5.82
CA VAL A 19 3.83 5.25 -6.03
C VAL A 19 2.61 4.68 -5.33
N LEU A 20 2.00 5.49 -4.47
CA LEU A 20 0.69 5.23 -3.89
C LEU A 20 -0.35 6.05 -4.67
N PHE A 21 -1.33 5.37 -5.23
CA PHE A 21 -2.48 6.02 -5.87
C PHE A 21 -3.61 6.25 -4.86
N GLU A 22 -4.39 7.31 -5.06
CA GLU A 22 -5.59 7.55 -4.25
C GLU A 22 -6.70 6.59 -4.68
N ALA A 23 -7.22 5.80 -3.75
CA ALA A 23 -8.41 4.96 -3.99
C ALA A 23 -9.74 5.74 -3.81
N TYR A 24 -9.70 6.84 -3.06
CA TYR A 24 -10.82 7.77 -2.84
C TYR A 24 -10.45 9.16 -3.38
N PRO A 25 -10.43 9.37 -4.71
CA PRO A 25 -10.31 10.71 -5.26
C PRO A 25 -11.42 11.59 -4.66
N THR A 26 -11.05 12.82 -4.30
CA THR A 26 -12.03 13.84 -3.90
C THR A 26 -13.17 13.89 -4.94
N ARG A 27 -14.39 13.51 -4.52
CA ARG A 27 -15.67 13.34 -5.28
C ARG A 27 -15.97 11.90 -5.70
N ASP A 28 -16.80 11.20 -4.91
CA ASP A 28 -17.75 10.11 -5.25
C ASP A 28 -17.33 8.99 -6.23
N VAL A 29 -16.06 8.91 -6.61
CA VAL A 29 -15.54 7.94 -7.57
C VAL A 29 -14.73 6.92 -6.79
N ILE A 30 -15.23 5.68 -6.75
CA ILE A 30 -14.50 4.57 -6.14
C ILE A 30 -13.71 3.85 -7.22
N HIS A 31 -12.40 3.86 -7.07
CA HIS A 31 -11.45 3.21 -7.97
C HIS A 31 -11.29 1.71 -7.63
N ARG A 32 -12.35 0.93 -7.91
CA ARG A 32 -12.43 -0.49 -7.50
C ARG A 32 -11.28 -1.38 -8.00
N GLU A 33 -10.63 -1.04 -9.10
CA GLU A 33 -9.54 -1.86 -9.69
C GLU A 33 -8.26 -1.85 -8.85
N ILE A 34 -8.04 -0.79 -8.05
CA ILE A 34 -6.83 -0.62 -7.24
C ILE A 34 -7.09 -0.73 -5.75
N TRP A 35 -8.34 -0.92 -5.32
CA TRP A 35 -8.69 -0.99 -3.90
C TRP A 35 -7.97 -2.16 -3.20
N GLY A 36 -7.20 -1.84 -2.15
CA GLY A 36 -6.36 -2.76 -1.38
C GLY A 36 -5.03 -3.10 -2.08
N ARG A 37 -4.76 -2.46 -3.23
CA ARG A 37 -3.63 -2.72 -4.12
C ARG A 37 -3.09 -1.41 -4.70
N GLU A 38 -3.19 -0.32 -3.96
CA GLU A 38 -2.94 1.04 -4.44
C GLU A 38 -1.46 1.38 -4.62
N VAL A 39 -0.55 0.53 -4.11
CA VAL A 39 0.90 0.76 -4.13
C VAL A 39 1.55 -0.01 -5.28
N PHE A 40 2.38 0.68 -6.06
CA PHE A 40 3.09 0.13 -7.21
C PHE A 40 4.55 0.56 -7.18
N LEU A 41 5.45 -0.33 -7.61
CA LEU A 41 6.81 0.06 -7.98
C LEU A 41 6.87 0.39 -9.48
N PHE A 42 7.45 1.54 -9.80
CA PHE A 42 7.79 1.92 -11.16
C PHE A 42 9.31 2.00 -11.31
N ASP A 43 9.82 1.50 -12.44
CA ASP A 43 11.23 1.64 -12.80
C ASP A 43 11.58 3.06 -13.27
N ALA A 44 12.86 3.30 -13.59
CA ALA A 44 13.34 4.59 -14.09
C ALA A 44 12.72 4.99 -15.45
N GLY A 45 12.20 4.02 -16.21
CA GLY A 45 11.50 4.22 -17.48
C GLY A 45 9.98 4.40 -17.32
N ASN A 46 9.48 4.57 -16.09
CA ASN A 46 8.06 4.71 -15.77
C ASN A 46 7.22 3.47 -16.12
N ARG A 47 7.82 2.28 -16.14
CA ARG A 47 7.09 1.03 -16.34
C ARG A 47 6.72 0.42 -14.99
N PRO A 48 5.48 -0.07 -14.81
CA PRO A 48 5.12 -0.77 -13.59
C PRO A 48 5.90 -2.08 -13.51
N VAL A 49 6.60 -2.29 -12.39
CA VAL A 49 7.37 -3.51 -12.11
C VAL A 49 6.49 -4.52 -11.39
N TRP A 50 5.83 -4.07 -10.32
CA TRP A 50 4.87 -4.87 -9.57
C TRP A 50 3.83 -3.96 -8.89
N GLN A 51 2.74 -4.59 -8.48
CA GLN A 51 1.69 -4.02 -7.63
C GLN A 51 1.70 -4.74 -6.29
N ILE A 52 1.48 -4.02 -5.19
CA ILE A 52 1.52 -4.60 -3.86
C ILE A 52 0.52 -5.77 -3.73
N ALA A 53 0.97 -6.83 -3.08
CA ALA A 53 0.20 -8.01 -2.74
C ALA A 53 0.27 -8.21 -1.22
N PRO A 54 -0.53 -7.47 -0.44
CA PRO A 54 -0.51 -7.63 1.01
C PRO A 54 -1.11 -8.97 1.42
N GLU A 55 -0.64 -9.50 2.54
CA GLU A 55 -1.30 -10.63 3.17
C GLU A 55 -2.78 -10.32 3.45
N PRO A 56 -3.67 -11.31 3.28
CA PRO A 56 -5.07 -11.13 3.58
C PRO A 56 -5.24 -10.92 5.08
N GLY A 57 -6.26 -10.14 5.44
CA GLY A 57 -6.56 -9.85 6.83
C GLY A 57 -6.63 -8.37 7.13
N ALA A 58 -7.16 -8.09 8.31
CA ALA A 58 -7.17 -6.77 8.92
C ALA A 58 -7.11 -6.91 10.43
N THR A 59 -6.59 -5.88 11.08
CA THR A 59 -6.65 -5.79 12.53
C THR A 59 -8.08 -5.50 12.99
N ASP A 60 -8.50 -6.19 14.05
CA ASP A 60 -9.70 -5.78 14.79
C ASP A 60 -9.39 -4.55 15.65
N ASP A 61 -10.02 -3.41 15.35
CA ASP A 61 -9.78 -2.11 16.01
C ASP A 61 -9.87 -2.19 17.54
N MET A 62 -10.74 -3.06 18.06
CA MET A 62 -10.97 -3.19 19.50
C MET A 62 -9.84 -3.94 20.22
N HIS A 63 -9.27 -4.95 19.56
CA HIS A 63 -8.29 -5.85 20.17
C HIS A 63 -6.86 -5.71 19.63
N ARG A 64 -6.69 -4.93 18.56
CA ARG A 64 -5.42 -4.72 17.84
C ARG A 64 -4.72 -6.02 17.45
N LYS A 65 -5.51 -7.07 17.19
CA LYS A 65 -5.03 -8.35 16.71
C LYS A 65 -5.32 -8.47 15.23
N PHE A 66 -4.28 -8.76 14.47
CA PHE A 66 -4.40 -9.06 13.06
C PHE A 66 -5.09 -10.41 12.87
N ASP A 67 -6.12 -10.44 12.05
CA ASP A 67 -6.86 -11.65 11.69
C ASP A 67 -6.81 -11.83 10.17
N ALA A 68 -6.09 -12.86 9.73
CA ALA A 68 -5.91 -13.19 8.32
C ALA A 68 -7.22 -13.65 7.63
N THR A 69 -8.25 -13.99 8.41
CA THR A 69 -9.56 -14.41 7.89
C THR A 69 -10.52 -13.23 7.71
N ARG A 70 -10.20 -12.08 8.32
CA ARG A 70 -11.03 -10.89 8.24
C ARG A 70 -10.87 -10.23 6.86
N PRO A 71 -11.97 -9.82 6.21
CA PRO A 71 -11.88 -9.08 4.95
C PRO A 71 -11.06 -7.79 5.12
N ALA A 72 -10.06 -7.63 4.25
CA ALA A 72 -9.32 -6.39 4.13
C ALA A 72 -10.15 -5.39 3.30
N THR A 73 -10.81 -4.45 3.96
CA THR A 73 -11.63 -3.42 3.29
C THR A 73 -10.97 -2.05 3.25
N ASP A 74 -9.86 -1.86 3.97
CA ASP A 74 -9.19 -0.57 4.03
C ASP A 74 -8.21 -0.37 2.88
N THR A 75 -8.13 0.89 2.42
CA THR A 75 -7.18 1.34 1.40
C THR A 75 -5.84 1.71 2.04
N PHE A 76 -4.76 1.66 1.25
CA PHE A 76 -3.49 2.24 1.66
C PHE A 76 -3.54 3.77 1.68
N SER A 77 -2.99 4.38 2.74
CA SER A 77 -2.94 5.83 2.96
C SER A 77 -1.52 6.39 2.97
N ALA A 78 -0.52 5.56 3.25
CA ALA A 78 0.86 5.99 3.33
C ALA A 78 1.85 4.92 2.88
N ILE A 79 2.99 5.36 2.37
CA ILE A 79 4.19 4.55 2.14
C ILE A 79 5.37 5.21 2.85
N SER A 80 6.29 4.42 3.39
CA SER A 80 7.46 4.96 4.10
C SER A 80 8.70 4.10 3.90
N ASN A 81 9.87 4.72 4.11
CA ASN A 81 11.15 4.03 4.23
C ASN A 81 11.70 4.29 5.64
N ILE A 82 11.96 3.21 6.38
CA ILE A 82 12.57 3.26 7.71
C ILE A 82 13.77 2.32 7.68
N GLU A 83 14.97 2.88 7.88
CA GLU A 83 16.23 2.12 7.91
C GLU A 83 16.42 1.19 6.70
N GLY A 84 15.99 1.63 5.51
CA GLY A 84 16.14 0.85 4.28
C GLY A 84 15.04 -0.19 4.04
N ARG A 85 14.08 -0.36 4.96
CA ARG A 85 12.88 -1.17 4.75
C ARG A 85 11.72 -0.31 4.33
N PHE A 86 10.92 -0.84 3.41
CA PHE A 86 9.77 -0.14 2.86
C PHE A 86 8.48 -0.69 3.46
N TYR A 87 7.55 0.23 3.75
CA TYR A 87 6.29 -0.09 4.38
C TYR A 87 5.12 0.57 3.63
N ALA A 88 3.96 -0.05 3.72
CA ALA A 88 2.68 0.54 3.33
C ALA A 88 1.69 0.43 4.50
N SER A 89 0.99 1.52 4.79
CA SER A 89 0.01 1.58 5.88
C SER A 89 -1.39 1.83 5.34
N ARG A 90 -2.37 1.11 5.87
CA ARG A 90 -3.80 1.33 5.60
C ARG A 90 -4.35 2.45 6.48
N ILE A 91 -5.49 3.03 6.09
CA ILE A 91 -6.21 4.05 6.87
C ILE A 91 -6.48 3.58 8.32
N GLY A 92 -6.80 2.29 8.51
CA GLY A 92 -7.03 1.69 9.83
C GLY A 92 -5.78 1.50 10.69
N GLY A 93 -4.58 1.84 10.19
CA GLY A 93 -3.30 1.72 10.91
C GLY A 93 -2.55 0.41 10.69
N ASP A 94 -3.14 -0.56 9.97
CA ASP A 94 -2.43 -1.78 9.58
C ASP A 94 -1.24 -1.45 8.69
N THR A 95 -0.04 -1.80 9.14
CA THR A 95 1.22 -1.55 8.43
C THR A 95 1.83 -2.85 7.97
N PHE A 96 2.26 -2.85 6.71
CA PHE A 96 2.87 -4.01 6.06
C PHE A 96 4.28 -3.66 5.63
N VAL A 97 5.22 -4.56 5.89
CA VAL A 97 6.56 -4.51 5.32
C VAL A 97 6.53 -5.09 3.91
N ILE A 98 7.14 -4.40 2.95
CA ILE A 98 7.10 -4.78 1.53
C ILE A 98 8.41 -5.49 1.14
N ASP A 99 8.29 -6.67 0.55
CA ASP A 99 9.36 -7.26 -0.26
C ASP A 99 9.47 -6.49 -1.58
N MET A 100 10.50 -5.66 -1.68
CA MET A 100 10.73 -4.80 -2.84
C MET A 100 11.05 -5.55 -4.14
N THR A 101 11.32 -6.85 -4.07
CA THR A 101 11.57 -7.70 -5.24
C THR A 101 10.27 -8.14 -5.89
N THR A 102 9.29 -8.53 -5.07
CA THR A 102 8.07 -9.22 -5.52
C THR A 102 6.80 -8.39 -5.36
N GLY A 103 6.81 -7.38 -4.49
CA GLY A 103 5.64 -6.63 -4.08
C GLY A 103 4.79 -7.36 -3.02
N ALA A 104 5.17 -8.56 -2.59
CA ALA A 104 4.53 -9.22 -1.45
C ALA A 104 4.70 -8.36 -0.20
N ALA A 105 3.63 -8.20 0.59
CA ALA A 105 3.70 -7.40 1.81
C ALA A 105 3.13 -8.16 3.01
N SER A 106 3.93 -8.27 4.06
CA SER A 106 3.55 -9.00 5.28
C SER A 106 3.22 -8.03 6.40
N TYR A 107 2.25 -8.38 7.24
CA TYR A 107 1.83 -7.53 8.34
C TYR A 107 3.00 -7.36 9.32
N SER A 108 3.32 -6.10 9.60
CA SER A 108 4.42 -5.71 10.48
C SER A 108 3.93 -5.12 11.80
N GLY A 109 2.64 -4.84 11.93
CA GLY A 109 2.06 -4.25 13.12
C GLY A 109 1.09 -3.12 12.82
N TRP A 110 0.61 -2.52 13.88
CA TRP A 110 -0.32 -1.41 13.83
C TRP A 110 0.42 -0.11 14.17
N ALA A 111 0.53 0.80 13.20
CA ALA A 111 1.10 2.12 13.40
C ALA A 111 -0.03 3.15 13.39
N ARG A 112 -0.19 3.89 14.49
CA ARG A 112 -1.08 5.05 14.52
C ARG A 112 -0.42 6.14 13.66
N THR A 113 -0.91 6.35 12.45
CA THR A 113 -0.66 7.61 11.72
C THR A 113 -1.30 8.78 12.46
#